data_AF-A0A5M3ZCI5-F1
#
_entry.id   AF-A0A5M3ZCI5-F1
#
_cell.length_a   1.000
_cell.length_b   1.000
_cell.length_c   1.000
_cell.angle_alpha   90.00
_cell.angle_beta   90.00
_cell.angle_gamma   90.00
#
_symmetry.space_group_name_H-M   'P 1'
#
loop_
_entity.id
_entity.type
_entity.pdbx_description
1 polymer ?
#
loop_
_entity_poly.entity_id
_entity_poly.type
_entity_poly.pdbx_seq_one_letter_code
_entity_poly.pdbx_strand_id
1 'polypeptide(L)'
;MSTLDNGSTGDDKLERTQANTGISHDRSPSPDGCIALTFERGYYHCDQLFIKRSLRPSEFGTSQSGLVHVPRLGKERLQNEAESLRFIRRTTNIPVPTVYGAFEVDDSFYLITEYIRGTAMSRLSEGQKKIVRDELRQHLATLHSIRSKTTGGPSGIVIPPYRAMKSTINDHWPPNVIVDPDTLRIRAIIDWEYAGFFPEYFEAPFYERLGPSIPLEGEKDDVKVLLQFLGDYPKK
;
A
#
# COMPACT_ATOMS: atom_id res chain seq x y z
N MET A 1 2.77 56.11 -1.92
CA MET A 1 1.38 55.90 -2.40
C MET A 1 1.28 54.45 -2.84
N SER A 2 0.83 53.57 -1.93
CA SER A 2 -0.60 53.23 -1.74
C SER A 2 -1.04 52.29 -2.87
N THR A 3 -1.08 50.96 -2.71
CA THR A 3 -1.96 50.09 -1.89
C THR A 3 -2.98 49.36 -2.78
N LEU A 4 -3.07 48.03 -2.54
CA LEU A 4 -4.25 47.16 -2.66
C LEU A 4 -4.68 46.72 -4.08
N ASP A 5 -5.30 45.56 -4.32
CA ASP A 5 -5.51 44.29 -3.60
C ASP A 5 -6.41 43.42 -4.49
N ASN A 6 -6.30 42.10 -4.31
CA ASN A 6 -7.33 41.07 -4.37
C ASN A 6 -7.94 40.48 -5.67
N GLY A 7 -8.06 39.14 -5.61
CA GLY A 7 -9.10 38.32 -6.27
C GLY A 7 -8.53 37.15 -7.10
N SER A 8 -8.31 35.96 -6.50
CA SER A 8 -9.20 34.76 -6.60
C SER A 8 -9.12 34.07 -7.97
N THR A 9 -8.91 32.76 -8.17
CA THR A 9 -9.17 31.51 -7.44
C THR A 9 -8.42 30.42 -8.24
N GLY A 10 -7.78 29.38 -7.71
CA GLY A 10 -8.34 28.41 -6.77
C GLY A 10 -9.12 27.35 -7.56
N ASP A 11 -8.72 26.09 -7.42
CA ASP A 11 -9.45 24.87 -7.82
C ASP A 11 -9.34 24.40 -9.28
N ASP A 12 -8.47 23.39 -9.55
CA ASP A 12 -8.78 22.34 -10.55
C ASP A 12 -7.76 21.18 -10.72
N LYS A 13 -6.72 21.01 -9.89
CA LYS A 13 -5.69 19.96 -10.16
C LYS A 13 -5.28 19.04 -9.01
N LEU A 14 -6.11 18.89 -7.98
CA LEU A 14 -5.90 17.94 -6.88
C LEU A 14 -6.98 16.83 -6.85
N GLU A 15 -6.97 15.93 -7.83
CA GLU A 15 -7.83 14.73 -7.85
C GLU A 15 -7.06 13.47 -8.26
N ARG A 16 -5.95 13.11 -7.60
CA ARG A 16 -5.26 11.83 -7.91
C ARG A 16 -4.52 11.27 -6.73
N THR A 17 -5.23 10.60 -5.80
CA THR A 17 -4.67 9.41 -5.12
C THR A 17 -5.64 8.56 -4.29
N GLN A 18 -6.91 8.95 -4.10
CA GLN A 18 -8.01 7.99 -3.78
C GLN A 18 -9.36 8.35 -4.43
N ALA A 19 -9.31 9.24 -5.41
CA ALA A 19 -10.21 9.34 -6.55
C ALA A 19 -9.29 9.50 -7.76
N ASN A 20 -9.22 8.49 -8.64
CA ASN A 20 -8.89 8.63 -10.06
C ASN A 20 -9.09 7.29 -10.77
N THR A 21 -10.33 6.80 -10.77
CA THR A 21 -10.84 6.00 -11.88
C THR A 21 -11.81 6.91 -12.63
N GLY A 22 -11.33 7.54 -13.69
CA GLY A 22 -12.22 8.16 -14.66
C GLY A 22 -12.92 7.07 -15.47
N ILE A 23 -13.92 6.42 -14.89
CA ILE A 23 -15.02 5.72 -15.57
C ILE A 23 -16.29 5.98 -14.76
N SER A 24 -17.35 6.31 -15.48
CA SER A 24 -18.70 6.70 -15.06
C SER A 24 -19.24 6.07 -13.78
N HIS A 25 -20.02 6.89 -13.06
CA HIS A 25 -20.90 6.48 -11.95
C HIS A 25 -21.81 5.30 -12.34
N ASP A 26 -21.37 4.10 -12.01
CA ASP A 26 -22.24 3.00 -11.59
C ASP A 26 -21.49 2.20 -10.53
N ARG A 27 -21.99 2.21 -9.28
CA ARG A 27 -21.39 1.49 -8.14
C ARG A 27 -21.88 0.04 -8.04
N SER A 28 -22.53 -0.46 -9.09
CA SER A 28 -22.82 -1.87 -9.22
C SER A 28 -21.51 -2.61 -9.49
N PRO A 29 -21.12 -3.63 -8.70
CA PRO A 29 -20.00 -4.47 -9.06
C PRO A 29 -20.23 -5.00 -10.47
N SER A 30 -19.16 -5.13 -11.27
CA SER A 30 -19.30 -5.88 -12.52
C SER A 30 -19.88 -7.27 -12.21
N PRO A 31 -20.56 -7.94 -13.15
CA PRO A 31 -21.12 -9.27 -12.91
C PRO A 31 -20.13 -10.27 -12.30
N ASP A 32 -18.83 -10.06 -12.55
CA ASP A 32 -17.72 -10.90 -12.10
C ASP A 32 -17.04 -10.38 -10.81
N GLY A 33 -17.57 -9.33 -10.18
CA GLY A 33 -17.05 -8.73 -8.95
C GLY A 33 -15.76 -7.92 -9.12
N CYS A 34 -15.29 -7.68 -10.35
CA CYS A 34 -14.09 -6.88 -10.60
C CYS A 34 -14.35 -5.40 -10.31
N ILE A 35 -13.54 -4.82 -9.44
CA ILE A 35 -13.64 -3.40 -9.06
C ILE A 35 -12.52 -2.56 -9.67
N ALA A 36 -11.38 -3.16 -10.00
CA ALA A 36 -10.29 -2.49 -10.71
C ALA A 36 -9.35 -3.50 -11.36
N LEU A 37 -8.85 -3.19 -12.55
CA LEU A 37 -7.75 -3.89 -13.20
C LEU A 37 -6.67 -2.86 -13.53
N THR A 38 -5.45 -3.12 -13.09
CA THR A 38 -4.28 -2.23 -13.26
C THR A 38 -3.17 -2.94 -14.02
N PHE A 39 -2.14 -2.21 -14.43
CA PHE A 39 -0.91 -2.79 -15.01
C PHE A 39 -0.13 -3.67 -14.03
N GLU A 40 -0.51 -3.70 -12.74
CA GLU A 40 0.14 -4.51 -11.70
C GLU A 40 -0.66 -5.76 -11.31
N ARG A 41 -2.00 -5.64 -11.25
CA ARG A 41 -2.92 -6.68 -10.74
C ARG A 41 -4.39 -6.33 -10.92
N GLY A 42 -5.25 -7.34 -10.76
CA GLY A 42 -6.70 -7.21 -10.60
C GLY A 42 -7.15 -7.14 -9.14
N TYR A 43 -8.25 -6.44 -8.91
CA TYR A 43 -8.93 -6.30 -7.62
C TYR A 43 -10.41 -6.63 -7.77
N TYR A 44 -10.92 -7.44 -6.85
CA TYR A 44 -12.30 -7.90 -6.86
C TYR A 44 -12.92 -7.74 -5.47
N HIS A 45 -14.23 -7.52 -5.46
CA HIS A 45 -15.04 -7.48 -4.26
C HIS A 45 -16.28 -8.35 -4.47
N CYS A 46 -16.47 -9.31 -3.58
CA CYS A 46 -17.62 -10.22 -3.59
C CYS A 46 -18.11 -10.38 -2.15
N ASP A 47 -19.27 -9.80 -1.84
CA ASP A 47 -19.90 -9.79 -0.51
C ASP A 47 -19.00 -9.34 0.65
N GLN A 48 -18.36 -10.30 1.33
CA GLN A 48 -17.47 -10.09 2.48
C GLN A 48 -16.00 -10.34 2.13
N LEU A 49 -15.70 -10.52 0.84
CA LEU A 49 -14.38 -10.86 0.34
C LEU A 49 -13.80 -9.69 -0.45
N PHE A 50 -12.53 -9.43 -0.18
CA PHE A 50 -11.67 -8.61 -1.02
C PHE A 50 -10.59 -9.51 -1.62
N ILE A 51 -10.39 -9.42 -2.93
CA ILE A 51 -9.49 -10.32 -3.65
C ILE A 51 -8.48 -9.49 -4.43
N LYS A 52 -7.19 -9.75 -4.23
CA LYS A 52 -6.11 -9.29 -5.10
C LYS A 52 -5.64 -10.46 -5.96
N ARG A 53 -5.40 -10.23 -7.25
CA ARG A 53 -4.93 -11.25 -8.20
C ARG A 53 -3.79 -10.72 -9.04
N SER A 54 -2.63 -11.37 -9.02
CA SER A 54 -1.53 -11.00 -9.94
C SER A 54 -1.95 -11.22 -11.39
N LEU A 55 -1.42 -10.42 -12.31
CA LEU A 55 -1.63 -10.64 -13.74
C LEU A 55 -0.94 -11.93 -14.20
N ARG A 56 -1.57 -12.63 -15.14
CA ARG A 56 -0.95 -13.70 -15.95
C ARG A 56 0.03 -13.09 -16.94
N PRO A 57 1.03 -13.84 -17.41
CA PRO A 57 1.92 -13.38 -18.49
C PRO A 57 1.17 -12.92 -19.75
N SER A 58 0.05 -13.59 -20.07
CA SER A 58 -0.81 -13.23 -21.21
C SER A 58 -1.56 -11.90 -21.03
N GLU A 59 -1.63 -11.37 -19.81
CA GLU A 59 -2.33 -10.12 -19.47
C GLU A 59 -1.36 -8.93 -19.34
N PHE A 60 -0.05 -9.14 -19.53
CA PHE A 60 0.92 -8.07 -19.45
C PHE A 60 0.72 -7.04 -20.56
N GLY A 61 0.68 -5.78 -20.19
CA GLY A 61 0.56 -4.68 -21.14
C GLY A 61 1.84 -4.51 -21.96
N THR A 62 1.70 -3.99 -23.18
CA THR A 62 2.84 -3.69 -24.06
C THR A 62 2.90 -2.20 -24.33
N SER A 63 4.08 -1.60 -24.24
CA SER A 63 4.30 -0.20 -24.58
C SER A 63 4.15 0.04 -26.09
N GLN A 64 4.05 1.31 -26.50
CA GLN A 64 4.06 1.68 -27.92
C GLN A 64 5.33 1.23 -28.66
N SER A 65 6.45 1.04 -27.94
CA SER A 65 7.71 0.55 -28.49
C SER A 65 7.82 -0.99 -28.52
N GLY A 66 6.76 -1.71 -28.15
CA GLY A 66 6.75 -3.18 -28.14
C GLY A 66 7.36 -3.80 -26.88
N LEU A 67 7.71 -3.01 -25.86
CA LEU A 67 8.25 -3.53 -24.61
C LEU A 67 7.13 -4.02 -23.70
N VAL A 68 7.20 -5.30 -23.30
CA VAL A 68 6.24 -5.89 -22.35
C VAL A 68 6.50 -5.34 -20.94
N HIS A 69 5.45 -4.80 -20.33
CA HIS A 69 5.46 -4.35 -18.94
C HIS A 69 5.18 -5.54 -18.02
N VAL A 70 6.24 -6.08 -17.40
CA VAL A 70 6.15 -7.15 -16.42
C VAL A 70 6.01 -6.55 -15.01
N PRO A 71 4.93 -6.83 -14.25
CA PRO A 71 4.79 -6.38 -12.88
C PRO A 71 5.94 -6.86 -12.00
N ARG A 72 6.59 -5.95 -11.27
CA ARG A 72 7.74 -6.31 -10.43
C ARG A 72 7.28 -7.08 -9.20
N LEU A 73 7.78 -8.30 -9.05
CA LEU A 73 7.51 -9.17 -7.90
C LEU A 73 6.00 -9.34 -7.61
N GLY A 74 5.16 -9.36 -8.66
CA GLY A 74 3.70 -9.30 -8.50
C GLY A 74 3.14 -10.42 -7.61
N LYS A 75 3.65 -11.64 -7.78
CA LYS A 75 3.29 -12.82 -6.98
C LYS A 75 3.89 -12.76 -5.59
N GLU A 76 5.20 -12.50 -5.49
CA GLU A 76 5.95 -12.50 -4.24
C GLU A 76 5.44 -11.43 -3.28
N ARG A 77 5.03 -10.27 -3.79
CA ARG A 77 4.38 -9.21 -3.01
C ARG A 77 3.06 -9.68 -2.38
N LEU A 78 2.21 -10.37 -3.14
CA LEU A 78 0.94 -10.91 -2.61
C LEU A 78 1.18 -12.07 -1.63
N GLN A 79 2.18 -12.91 -1.88
CA GLN A 79 2.60 -13.95 -0.91
C GLN A 79 3.09 -13.31 0.39
N ASN A 80 3.91 -12.26 0.30
CA ASN A 80 4.40 -11.55 1.46
C ASN A 80 3.28 -10.87 2.25
N GLU A 81 2.29 -10.28 1.57
CA GLU A 81 1.11 -9.72 2.20
C GLU A 81 0.31 -10.78 2.97
N ALA A 82 0.04 -11.93 2.35
CA ALA A 82 -0.69 -13.01 2.99
C ALA A 82 -0.01 -13.49 4.29
N GLU A 83 1.31 -13.69 4.24
CA GLU A 83 2.09 -14.13 5.40
C GLU A 83 2.21 -13.04 6.46
N SER A 84 2.32 -11.77 6.06
CA SER A 84 2.32 -10.63 6.97
C SER A 84 1.00 -10.50 7.72
N LEU A 85 -0.13 -10.58 7.02
CA LEU A 85 -1.46 -10.55 7.63
C LEU A 85 -1.64 -11.68 8.65
N ARG A 86 -1.27 -12.93 8.28
CA ARG A 86 -1.32 -14.08 9.18
C ARG A 86 -0.42 -13.90 10.40
N PHE A 87 0.79 -13.41 10.19
CA PHE A 87 1.75 -13.18 11.26
C PHE A 87 1.24 -12.13 12.25
N ILE A 88 0.85 -10.95 11.78
CA ILE A 88 0.35 -9.85 12.62
C ILE A 88 -0.88 -10.26 13.40
N ARG A 89 -1.85 -10.92 12.74
CA ARG A 89 -3.06 -11.44 13.39
C ARG A 89 -2.74 -12.42 14.53
N ARG A 90 -1.71 -13.26 14.36
CA ARG A 90 -1.32 -14.29 15.34
C ARG A 90 -0.51 -13.72 16.51
N THR A 91 0.30 -12.69 16.27
CA THR A 91 1.28 -12.21 17.25
C THR A 91 0.89 -10.91 17.94
N THR A 92 -0.14 -10.22 17.45
CA THR A 92 -0.56 -8.91 17.96
C THR A 92 -2.08 -8.79 18.06
N ASN A 93 -2.54 -7.70 18.65
CA ASN A 93 -3.94 -7.25 18.61
C ASN A 93 -4.20 -6.18 17.53
N ILE A 94 -3.25 -5.97 16.61
CA ILE A 94 -3.42 -4.99 15.53
C ILE A 94 -4.54 -5.49 14.61
N PRO A 95 -5.57 -4.66 14.35
CA PRO A 95 -6.64 -5.04 13.46
C PRO A 95 -6.11 -5.12 12.02
N VAL A 96 -6.23 -6.28 11.40
CA VAL A 96 -5.85 -6.56 10.01
C VAL A 96 -6.92 -7.45 9.38
N PRO A 97 -7.09 -7.48 8.04
CA PRO A 97 -8.04 -8.40 7.39
C PRO A 97 -7.75 -9.88 7.65
N THR A 98 -8.80 -10.70 7.74
CA THR A 98 -8.63 -12.16 7.83
C THR A 98 -8.22 -12.71 6.47
N VAL A 99 -7.18 -13.55 6.39
CA VAL A 99 -6.82 -14.24 5.15
C VAL A 99 -7.64 -15.52 5.03
N TYR A 100 -8.47 -15.63 3.99
CA TYR A 100 -9.25 -16.84 3.69
C TYR A 100 -8.53 -17.77 2.71
N GLY A 101 -7.74 -17.21 1.79
CA GLY A 101 -7.01 -17.99 0.78
C GLY A 101 -5.81 -17.23 0.23
N ALA A 102 -4.73 -17.95 -0.03
CA ALA A 102 -3.54 -17.42 -0.70
C ALA A 102 -2.91 -18.56 -1.52
N PHE A 103 -3.18 -18.61 -2.81
CA PHE A 103 -2.81 -19.74 -3.67
C PHE A 103 -2.74 -19.32 -5.15
N GLU A 104 -2.15 -20.19 -5.97
CA GLU A 104 -2.00 -19.97 -7.40
C GLU A 104 -3.01 -20.77 -8.19
N VAL A 105 -3.59 -20.14 -9.21
CA VAL A 105 -4.48 -20.76 -10.21
C VAL A 105 -4.15 -20.15 -11.56
N ASP A 106 -3.88 -20.98 -12.55
CA ASP A 106 -3.62 -20.58 -13.94
C ASP A 106 -2.64 -19.40 -14.06
N ASP A 107 -1.42 -19.58 -13.55
CA ASP A 107 -0.34 -18.58 -13.55
C ASP A 107 -0.69 -17.22 -12.90
N SER A 108 -1.72 -17.19 -12.07
CA SER A 108 -2.10 -16.05 -11.23
C SER A 108 -2.10 -16.42 -9.77
N PHE A 109 -1.45 -15.60 -8.95
CA PHE A 109 -1.54 -15.70 -7.51
C PHE A 109 -2.73 -14.90 -7.01
N TYR A 110 -3.58 -15.54 -6.20
CA TYR A 110 -4.75 -14.96 -5.57
C TYR A 110 -4.49 -14.78 -4.08
N LEU A 111 -4.84 -13.61 -3.57
CA LEU A 111 -4.96 -13.33 -2.14
C LEU A 111 -6.42 -12.94 -1.86
N ILE A 112 -7.12 -13.78 -1.11
CA ILE A 112 -8.51 -13.60 -0.70
C ILE A 112 -8.53 -13.25 0.78
N THR A 113 -9.06 -12.08 1.12
CA THR A 113 -9.16 -11.58 2.48
C THR A 113 -10.57 -11.12 2.82
N GLU A 114 -10.82 -10.89 4.10
CA GLU A 114 -11.97 -10.16 4.60
C GLU A 114 -12.04 -8.76 4.00
N TYR A 115 -13.21 -8.39 3.50
CA TYR A 115 -13.53 -7.01 3.13
C TYR A 115 -13.90 -6.22 4.38
N ILE A 116 -13.06 -5.24 4.73
CA ILE A 116 -13.26 -4.41 5.92
C ILE A 116 -14.10 -3.19 5.57
N ARG A 117 -15.31 -3.15 6.12
CA ARG A 117 -16.20 -1.98 5.99
C ARG A 117 -15.68 -0.81 6.83
N GLY A 118 -15.72 0.38 6.25
CA GLY A 118 -15.36 1.63 6.92
C GLY A 118 -14.96 2.72 5.92
N THR A 119 -14.36 3.79 6.45
CA THR A 119 -13.86 4.92 5.69
C THR A 119 -12.33 4.94 5.74
N ALA A 120 -11.69 5.14 4.60
CA ALA A 120 -10.24 5.31 4.56
C ALA A 120 -9.84 6.58 5.34
N MET A 121 -8.80 6.48 6.17
CA MET A 121 -8.31 7.60 7.00
C MET A 121 -7.97 8.85 6.17
N SER A 122 -7.56 8.67 4.92
CA SER A 122 -7.30 9.74 3.93
C SER A 122 -8.51 10.68 3.73
N ARG A 123 -9.73 10.16 3.84
CA ARG A 123 -10.99 10.87 3.62
C ARG A 123 -11.53 11.57 4.88
N LEU A 124 -10.86 11.40 6.01
CA LEU A 124 -11.25 12.06 7.26
C LEU A 124 -10.76 13.51 7.29
N SER A 125 -11.43 14.35 8.08
CA SER A 125 -10.91 15.70 8.37
C SER A 125 -9.61 15.65 9.18
N GLU A 126 -8.81 16.70 9.16
CA GLU A 126 -7.54 16.75 9.93
C GLU A 126 -7.74 16.56 11.44
N GLY A 127 -8.84 17.07 12.00
CA GLY A 127 -9.21 16.85 13.40
C GLY A 127 -9.47 15.37 13.71
N GLN A 128 -10.21 14.67 12.84
CA GLN A 128 -10.46 13.23 12.97
C GLN A 128 -9.19 12.41 12.75
N LYS A 129 -8.35 12.76 11.76
CA LYS A 129 -7.05 12.10 11.52
C LYS A 129 -6.14 12.18 12.75
N LYS A 130 -6.21 13.25 13.54
CA LYS A 130 -5.42 13.36 14.78
C LYS A 130 -5.80 12.25 15.78
N ILE A 131 -7.09 11.99 15.97
CA ILE A 131 -7.60 10.93 16.86
C ILE A 131 -7.11 9.55 16.38
N VAL A 132 -7.24 9.28 15.08
CA VAL A 132 -6.79 8.01 14.49
C VAL A 132 -5.26 7.85 14.60
N ARG A 133 -4.48 8.93 14.44
CA ARG A 133 -3.01 8.90 14.61
C ARG A 133 -2.59 8.50 16.01
N ASP A 134 -3.32 8.92 17.04
CA ASP A 134 -3.00 8.57 18.42
C ASP A 134 -3.15 7.05 18.65
N GLU A 135 -4.20 6.42 18.11
CA GLU A 135 -4.35 4.95 18.11
C GLU A 135 -3.27 4.27 17.25
N LEU A 136 -2.99 4.80 16.06
CA LEU A 136 -1.99 4.25 15.15
C LEU A 136 -0.58 4.21 15.77
N ARG A 137 -0.19 5.22 16.56
CA ARG A 137 1.10 5.22 17.28
C ARG A 137 1.23 4.06 18.27
N GLN A 138 0.13 3.62 18.89
CA GLN A 138 0.15 2.45 19.79
C GLN A 138 0.42 1.15 19.01
N HIS A 139 -0.18 1.02 17.83
CA HIS A 139 0.08 -0.11 16.93
C HIS A 139 1.51 -0.09 16.37
N LEU A 140 2.03 1.09 15.98
CA LEU A 140 3.42 1.24 15.55
C LEU A 140 4.40 0.83 16.65
N ALA A 141 4.17 1.26 17.90
CA ALA A 141 4.98 0.83 19.03
C ALA A 141 4.96 -0.70 19.22
N THR A 142 3.80 -1.33 19.00
CA THR A 142 3.67 -2.80 19.02
C THR A 142 4.50 -3.44 17.91
N LEU A 143 4.41 -2.95 16.68
CA LEU A 143 5.21 -3.45 15.55
C LEU A 143 6.71 -3.30 15.80
N HIS A 144 7.14 -2.14 16.27
CA HIS A 144 8.53 -1.85 16.63
C HIS A 144 9.01 -2.64 17.84
N SER A 145 8.18 -3.41 18.53
CA SER A 145 8.62 -4.33 19.60
C SER A 145 8.93 -5.74 19.06
N ILE A 146 8.41 -6.09 17.88
CA ILE A 146 8.59 -7.41 17.27
C ILE A 146 9.99 -7.46 16.66
N ARG A 147 10.73 -8.53 16.93
CA ARG A 147 12.08 -8.76 16.40
C ARG A 147 12.14 -10.06 15.62
N SER A 148 12.91 -10.05 14.54
CA SER A 148 13.27 -11.24 13.77
C SER A 148 14.78 -11.34 13.64
N LYS A 149 15.28 -12.58 13.51
CA LYS A 149 16.69 -12.86 13.20
C LYS A 149 16.96 -12.91 11.69
N THR A 150 15.91 -12.87 10.88
CA THR A 150 15.97 -12.95 9.41
C THR A 150 15.40 -11.69 8.78
N THR A 151 16.04 -11.20 7.72
CA THR A 151 15.54 -10.06 6.93
C THR A 151 14.40 -10.48 6.01
N GLY A 152 13.49 -9.54 5.73
CA GLY A 152 12.34 -9.74 4.87
C GLY A 152 11.06 -10.00 5.65
N GLY A 153 10.02 -10.44 4.96
CA GLY A 153 8.73 -10.77 5.57
C GLY A 153 8.79 -11.99 6.49
N PRO A 154 7.65 -12.35 7.12
CA PRO A 154 7.59 -13.48 8.05
C PRO A 154 8.02 -14.84 7.46
N SER A 155 7.92 -15.01 6.14
CA SER A 155 8.37 -16.21 5.41
C SER A 155 9.78 -16.10 4.83
N GLY A 156 10.48 -14.98 5.07
CA GLY A 156 11.80 -14.68 4.52
C GLY A 156 11.79 -14.15 3.09
N ILE A 157 10.62 -13.89 2.50
CA ILE A 157 10.53 -13.19 1.21
C ILE A 157 11.04 -11.76 1.40
N VAL A 158 12.06 -11.36 0.64
CA VAL A 158 12.58 -10.00 0.67
C VAL A 158 11.87 -9.19 -0.40
N ILE A 159 10.89 -8.39 0.01
CA ILE A 159 10.30 -7.36 -0.83
C ILE A 159 10.98 -6.04 -0.47
N PRO A 160 11.80 -5.45 -1.36
CA PRO A 160 12.41 -4.16 -1.11
C PRO A 160 11.36 -3.10 -0.79
N PRO A 161 11.65 -2.12 0.10
CA PRO A 161 10.73 -1.02 0.35
C PRO A 161 10.28 -0.38 -0.96
N TYR A 162 9.04 0.09 -1.01
CA TYR A 162 8.43 0.67 -2.22
C TYR A 162 9.33 1.70 -2.93
N ARG A 163 10.03 2.55 -2.16
CA ARG A 163 10.96 3.57 -2.68
C ARG A 163 12.19 3.01 -3.41
N ALA A 164 12.67 1.84 -3.00
CA ALA A 164 13.73 1.13 -3.73
C ALA A 164 13.18 0.48 -5.01
N MET A 165 11.86 0.27 -5.09
CA MET A 165 11.19 -0.34 -6.24
C MET A 165 10.78 0.68 -7.32
N LYS A 166 10.72 1.99 -7.04
CA LYS A 166 10.25 3.03 -7.99
C LYS A 166 11.06 4.33 -7.99
N SER A 167 11.21 4.90 -9.20
CA SER A 167 11.75 6.24 -9.52
C SER A 167 10.63 7.16 -10.00
N THR A 168 9.57 7.40 -9.21
CA THR A 168 8.50 8.33 -9.60
C THR A 168 8.05 9.22 -8.45
N ILE A 169 8.15 10.53 -8.69
CA ILE A 169 7.98 11.66 -7.75
C ILE A 169 6.54 11.84 -7.20
N ASN A 170 5.55 11.08 -7.70
CA ASN A 170 4.14 11.45 -7.53
C ASN A 170 3.28 10.48 -6.70
N ASP A 171 3.86 9.48 -6.04
CA ASP A 171 3.06 8.53 -5.26
C ASP A 171 2.80 9.10 -3.85
N HIS A 172 1.73 9.87 -3.71
CA HIS A 172 1.11 10.10 -2.41
C HIS A 172 0.63 8.74 -1.90
N TRP A 173 1.29 8.19 -0.88
CA TRP A 173 0.85 6.96 -0.24
C TRP A 173 -0.32 7.31 0.69
N PRO A 174 -1.58 7.01 0.33
CA PRO A 174 -2.66 7.25 1.27
C PRO A 174 -2.48 6.31 2.48
N PRO A 175 -2.90 6.73 3.68
CA PRO A 175 -2.84 5.85 4.85
C PRO A 175 -3.67 4.58 4.58
N ASN A 176 -3.00 3.43 4.67
CA ASN A 176 -3.60 2.10 4.55
C ASN A 176 -4.36 1.71 5.83
N VAL A 177 -5.21 2.63 6.29
CA VAL A 177 -5.97 2.51 7.54
C VAL A 177 -7.44 2.72 7.22
N ILE A 178 -8.24 1.70 7.52
CA ILE A 178 -9.70 1.73 7.44
C ILE A 178 -10.22 2.01 8.84
N VAL A 179 -11.13 2.97 8.94
CA VAL A 179 -11.64 3.52 10.19
C VAL A 179 -13.16 3.41 10.22
N ASP A 180 -13.71 3.17 11.40
CA ASP A 180 -15.15 3.27 11.64
C ASP A 180 -15.56 4.76 11.61
N PRO A 181 -16.46 5.19 10.72
CA PRO A 181 -16.73 6.62 10.53
C PRO A 181 -17.40 7.29 11.74
N ASP A 182 -18.09 6.51 12.58
CA ASP A 182 -18.85 7.04 13.72
C ASP A 182 -17.98 7.12 14.97
N THR A 183 -17.15 6.10 15.20
CA THR A 183 -16.32 5.98 16.42
C THR A 183 -14.87 6.42 16.23
N LEU A 184 -14.43 6.58 14.97
CA LEU A 184 -13.05 6.84 14.57
C LEU A 184 -12.04 5.75 15.01
N ARG A 185 -12.53 4.57 15.39
CA ARG A 185 -11.67 3.43 15.74
C ARG A 185 -11.09 2.78 14.50
N ILE A 186 -9.83 2.36 14.58
CA ILE A 186 -9.20 1.60 13.50
C ILE A 186 -9.89 0.24 13.35
N ARG A 187 -10.45 -0.02 12.17
CA ARG A 187 -11.08 -1.29 11.79
C ARG A 187 -10.09 -2.26 11.14
N ALA A 188 -9.12 -1.73 10.40
CA ALA A 188 -8.00 -2.51 9.87
C ALA A 188 -6.85 -1.62 9.38
N ILE A 189 -5.63 -2.12 9.53
CA ILE A 189 -4.46 -1.71 8.75
C ILE A 189 -4.30 -2.72 7.60
N ILE A 190 -4.19 -2.23 6.37
CA ILE A 190 -4.18 -3.05 5.15
C ILE A 190 -2.88 -2.90 4.36
N ASP A 191 -2.76 -3.66 3.27
CA ASP A 191 -1.71 -3.49 2.25
C ASP A 191 -0.29 -3.68 2.81
N TRP A 192 -0.07 -4.87 3.38
CA TRP A 192 1.17 -5.30 4.03
C TRP A 192 2.19 -5.93 3.06
N GLU A 193 2.04 -5.74 1.76
CA GLU A 193 2.84 -6.44 0.74
C GLU A 193 4.34 -6.09 0.78
N TYR A 194 4.68 -4.93 1.35
CA TYR A 194 6.06 -4.46 1.56
C TYR A 194 6.55 -4.67 2.99
N ALA A 195 5.75 -5.28 3.86
CA ALA A 195 6.14 -5.47 5.24
C ALA A 195 7.31 -6.44 5.37
N GLY A 196 8.22 -6.15 6.30
CA GLY A 196 9.35 -7.01 6.59
C GLY A 196 10.19 -6.48 7.73
N PHE A 197 11.06 -7.34 8.24
CA PHE A 197 12.07 -6.99 9.23
C PHE A 197 13.30 -6.48 8.48
N PHE A 198 13.53 -5.18 8.58
CA PHE A 198 14.68 -4.52 7.98
C PHE A 198 15.52 -3.80 9.04
N PRO A 199 16.81 -3.54 8.79
CA PRO A 199 17.60 -2.70 9.66
C PRO A 199 16.97 -1.30 9.84
N GLU A 200 17.17 -0.66 10.99
CA GLU A 200 16.56 0.64 11.32
C GLU A 200 16.78 1.73 10.26
N TYR A 201 17.92 1.74 9.57
CA TYR A 201 18.19 2.69 8.50
C TYR A 201 17.34 2.50 7.22
N PHE A 202 16.54 1.42 7.13
CA PHE A 202 15.51 1.24 6.12
C PHE A 202 14.17 1.90 6.50
N GLU A 203 13.97 2.26 7.77
CA GLU A 203 12.78 2.95 8.29
C GLU A 203 13.00 4.46 8.29
N ALA A 204 12.78 5.11 7.14
CA ALA A 204 12.61 6.56 7.13
C ALA A 204 11.15 6.91 7.50
N PRO A 205 10.90 7.95 8.33
CA PRO A 205 9.56 8.28 8.86
C PRO A 205 8.64 8.95 7.83
N PHE A 206 8.67 8.50 6.58
CA PHE A 206 7.85 9.04 5.50
C PHE A 206 6.34 8.95 5.78
N TYR A 207 5.91 8.05 6.67
CA TYR A 207 4.53 7.93 7.13
C TYR A 207 4.04 9.11 7.99
N GLU A 208 4.94 9.94 8.52
CA GLU A 208 4.58 11.16 9.26
C GLU A 208 4.35 12.36 8.33
N ARG A 209 4.76 12.26 7.06
CA ARG A 209 4.70 13.32 6.08
C ARG A 209 3.52 13.13 5.12
N LEU A 210 2.84 14.21 4.79
CA LEU A 210 1.96 14.26 3.62
C LEU A 210 2.83 14.43 2.36
N GLY A 211 2.85 13.46 1.45
CA GLY A 211 3.60 13.55 0.19
C GLY A 211 4.31 12.25 -0.20
N PRO A 212 5.18 12.29 -1.22
CA PRO A 212 5.82 11.09 -1.77
C PRO A 212 6.81 10.46 -0.79
N SER A 213 6.90 9.13 -0.77
CA SER A 213 7.86 8.37 0.06
C SER A 213 9.27 8.33 -0.55
N ILE A 214 9.78 9.49 -0.97
CA ILE A 214 11.14 9.68 -1.49
C ILE A 214 11.86 10.76 -0.65
N PRO A 215 13.20 10.75 -0.61
CA PRO A 215 13.97 11.86 -0.06
C PRO A 215 13.57 13.19 -0.72
N LEU A 216 13.23 14.22 0.07
CA LEU A 216 13.03 15.60 -0.40
C LEU A 216 14.38 16.33 -0.50
N GLU A 217 14.37 17.51 -1.12
CA GLU A 217 15.56 18.36 -1.23
C GLU A 217 16.15 18.67 0.17
N GLY A 218 17.42 18.30 0.38
CA GLY A 218 18.11 18.40 1.67
C GLY A 218 18.05 17.15 2.55
N GLU A 219 17.24 16.15 2.22
CA GLU A 219 17.24 14.83 2.89
C GLU A 219 18.29 13.90 2.26
N LYS A 220 18.82 12.97 3.07
CA LYS A 220 19.79 11.97 2.58
C LYS A 220 19.10 10.98 1.66
N ASP A 221 19.51 10.93 0.40
CA ASP A 221 19.09 9.89 -0.54
C ASP A 221 19.69 8.53 -0.14
N ASP A 222 18.85 7.68 0.45
CA ASP A 222 19.22 6.36 0.93
C ASP A 222 19.04 5.26 -0.13
N VAL A 223 18.44 5.55 -1.30
CA VAL A 223 18.10 4.55 -2.32
C VAL A 223 19.33 3.77 -2.77
N LYS A 224 20.48 4.44 -2.94
CA LYS A 224 21.74 3.78 -3.30
C LYS A 224 22.23 2.80 -2.23
N VAL A 225 22.06 3.14 -0.95
CA VAL A 225 22.41 2.27 0.18
C VAL A 225 21.48 1.07 0.24
N LEU A 226 20.18 1.28 0.00
CA LEU A 226 19.18 0.20 -0.06
C LEU A 226 19.50 -0.77 -1.21
N LEU A 227 19.83 -0.24 -2.40
CA LEU A 227 20.18 -1.05 -3.57
C LEU A 227 21.49 -1.82 -3.35
N GLN A 228 22.48 -1.23 -2.68
CA GLN A 228 23.72 -1.92 -2.33
C GLN A 228 23.46 -3.08 -1.36
N PHE A 229 22.69 -2.84 -0.29
CA PHE A 229 22.28 -3.89 0.65
C PHE A 229 21.54 -5.04 -0.02
N LEU A 230 20.65 -4.73 -0.99
CA LEU A 230 19.94 -5.76 -1.76
C LEU A 230 20.85 -6.50 -2.75
N GLY A 231 21.87 -5.83 -3.28
CA GLY A 231 22.88 -6.42 -4.15
C GLY A 231 23.80 -7.42 -3.43
N ASP A 232 24.03 -7.20 -2.14
CA ASP A 232 24.86 -8.06 -1.29
C ASP A 232 24.09 -9.28 -0.73
N TYR A 233 22.75 -9.33 -0.90
CA TYR A 233 21.94 -10.45 -0.45
C TYR A 233 22.03 -11.63 -1.45
N PRO A 234 22.28 -12.87 -0.99
CA PRO A 234 22.40 -14.00 -1.88
C PRO A 234 21.07 -14.22 -2.62
N LYS A 235 21.13 -14.13 -3.95
CA LYS A 235 20.03 -14.55 -4.83
C LYS A 235 19.90 -16.07 -4.67
N LYS A 236 18.78 -16.54 -4.14
CA LYS A 236 18.44 -17.97 -4.14
C LYS A 236 18.11 -18.43 -5.56
#